data_AF-Q05UR1-F1
#
_entry.id   AF-Q05UR1-F1
#
_cell.length_a   1.000
_cell.length_b   1.000
_cell.length_c   1.000
_cell.angle_alpha   90.00
_cell.angle_beta   90.00
_cell.angle_gamma   90.00
#
_symmetry.space_group_name_H-M   'P 1'
#
loop_
_entity.id
_entity.type
_entity.pdbx_description
1 polymer ?
#
loop_
_entity_poly.entity_id
_entity_poly.type
_entity_poly.pdbx_seq_one_letter_code
_entity_poly.pdbx_strand_id
1 'polypeptide(L)'
;MSSVKLVKNVSKSVTSILAKSTKGSVSAVVDQRQSYLDAARRFYGEAKEAAEQGHVAESGALILQALDQERRAGGVGPQVMQLIKPRA
;
A
#
# COMPACT_ATOMS: atom_id res chain seq x y z
N MET A 1 -27.78 -42.37 -14.68
CA MET A 1 -26.49 -41.71 -15.01
C MET A 1 -26.82 -40.66 -16.08
N SER A 2 -26.70 -39.34 -15.92
CA SER A 2 -25.75 -38.54 -15.15
C SER A 2 -26.28 -37.11 -14.97
N SER A 3 -26.83 -36.79 -13.80
CA SER A 3 -27.23 -35.42 -13.41
C SER A 3 -26.07 -34.60 -12.80
N VAL A 4 -24.83 -34.77 -13.27
CA VAL A 4 -23.63 -34.26 -12.55
C VAL A 4 -22.84 -33.18 -13.34
N LYS A 5 -23.39 -32.63 -14.44
CA LYS A 5 -22.66 -31.68 -15.30
C LYS A 5 -23.17 -30.24 -15.33
N LEU A 6 -23.94 -29.78 -14.33
CA LEU A 6 -24.41 -28.37 -14.29
C LEU A 6 -23.92 -27.53 -13.10
N VAL A 7 -23.19 -28.11 -12.14
CA VAL A 7 -22.70 -27.35 -10.96
C VAL A 7 -21.24 -26.88 -11.11
N LYS A 8 -20.49 -27.41 -12.09
CA LYS A 8 -19.05 -27.14 -12.24
C LYS A 8 -18.69 -25.88 -13.01
N ASN A 9 -19.65 -25.21 -13.66
CA ASN A 9 -19.37 -24.03 -14.50
C ASN A 9 -19.55 -22.67 -13.79
N VAL A 10 -20.32 -22.60 -12.70
CA VAL A 10 -20.47 -21.35 -11.93
C VAL A 10 -19.21 -21.07 -11.09
N SER A 11 -18.56 -22.12 -10.59
CA SER A 11 -17.39 -22.02 -9.70
C SER A 11 -16.14 -21.45 -10.39
N LYS A 12 -15.99 -21.61 -11.72
CA LYS A 12 -14.83 -21.06 -12.47
C LYS A 12 -14.97 -19.57 -12.80
N SER A 13 -16.20 -19.05 -12.87
CA SER A 13 -16.48 -17.65 -13.20
C SER A 13 -16.23 -16.72 -12.00
N VAL A 14 -16.62 -17.15 -10.80
CA VAL A 14 -16.42 -16.36 -9.56
C VAL A 14 -14.93 -16.20 -9.21
N THR A 15 -14.13 -17.27 -9.38
CA THR A 15 -12.67 -17.22 -9.14
C THR A 15 -11.93 -16.33 -10.16
N SER A 16 -12.44 -16.25 -11.39
CA SER A 16 -11.88 -15.40 -12.45
C SER A 16 -12.17 -13.91 -12.24
N ILE A 17 -13.34 -13.56 -11.69
CA ILE A 17 -13.71 -12.17 -11.39
C ILE A 17 -12.83 -11.63 -10.23
N LEU A 18 -12.55 -12.45 -9.21
CA LEU A 18 -11.67 -12.09 -8.10
C LEU A 18 -10.20 -11.90 -8.55
N ALA A 19 -9.71 -12.71 -9.49
CA ALA A 19 -8.33 -12.59 -10.00
C ALA A 19 -8.12 -11.39 -10.95
N LYS A 20 -9.16 -10.93 -11.64
CA LYS A 20 -9.07 -9.79 -12.57
C LYS A 20 -9.14 -8.44 -11.84
N SER A 21 -9.94 -8.35 -10.78
CA SER A 21 -10.06 -7.14 -9.96
C SER A 21 -8.84 -6.86 -9.08
N THR A 22 -8.12 -7.91 -8.65
CA THR A 22 -6.98 -7.80 -7.74
C THR A 22 -5.69 -7.33 -8.43
N LYS A 23 -5.48 -7.63 -9.71
CA LYS A 23 -4.29 -7.15 -10.44
C LYS A 23 -4.24 -5.62 -10.57
N GLY A 24 -5.38 -4.99 -10.87
CA GLY A 24 -5.48 -3.53 -10.98
C GLY A 24 -5.33 -2.83 -9.63
N SER A 25 -5.95 -3.38 -8.57
CA SER A 25 -5.84 -2.82 -7.22
C SER A 25 -4.44 -2.97 -6.63
N VAL A 26 -3.76 -4.10 -6.86
CA VAL A 26 -2.39 -4.32 -6.37
C VAL A 26 -1.40 -3.41 -7.09
N SER A 27 -1.52 -3.21 -8.41
CA SER A 27 -0.68 -2.25 -9.15
C SER A 27 -0.85 -0.84 -8.58
N ALA A 28 -2.10 -0.36 -8.43
CA ALA A 28 -2.37 0.97 -7.90
C ALA A 28 -1.84 1.16 -6.46
N VAL A 29 -1.90 0.12 -5.61
CA VAL A 29 -1.32 0.12 -4.26
C VAL A 29 0.22 0.20 -4.32
N VAL A 30 0.86 -0.54 -5.22
CA VAL A 30 2.32 -0.48 -5.42
C VAL A 30 2.73 0.90 -5.94
N ASP A 31 1.99 1.46 -6.90
CA ASP A 31 2.26 2.79 -7.46
C ASP A 31 2.09 3.89 -6.41
N GLN A 32 1.05 3.79 -5.57
CA GLN A 32 0.81 4.72 -4.47
C GLN A 32 1.87 4.60 -3.37
N ARG A 33 2.32 3.38 -3.06
CA ARG A 33 3.44 3.17 -2.13
C ARG A 33 4.72 3.80 -2.68
N GLN A 34 5.00 3.59 -3.95
CA GLN A 34 6.20 4.11 -4.60
C GLN A 34 6.19 5.65 -4.63
N SER A 35 5.04 6.28 -4.91
CA SER A 35 4.93 7.74 -4.91
C SER A 35 5.22 8.35 -3.54
N TYR A 36 4.79 7.71 -2.44
CA TYR A 36 5.14 8.13 -1.09
C TYR A 36 6.64 7.99 -0.81
N LEU A 37 7.27 6.89 -1.25
CA LEU A 37 8.71 6.70 -1.08
C LEU A 37 9.53 7.73 -1.88
N ASP A 38 9.08 8.08 -3.08
CA ASP A 38 9.76 9.10 -3.89
C ASP A 38 9.60 10.50 -3.29
N ALA A 39 8.43 10.82 -2.70
CA ALA A 39 8.24 12.04 -1.93
C ALA A 39 9.16 12.09 -0.69
N ALA A 40 9.27 10.99 0.06
CA ALA A 40 10.17 10.90 1.21
C ALA A 40 11.62 11.20 0.82
N ARG A 41 12.09 10.60 -0.28
CA ARG A 41 13.45 10.83 -0.80
C ARG A 41 13.72 12.30 -1.14
N ARG A 42 12.74 13.00 -1.71
CA ARG A 42 12.85 14.44 -2.00
C ARG A 42 13.01 15.25 -0.72
N PHE A 43 12.14 15.03 0.26
CA PHE A 43 12.22 15.73 1.55
C PHE A 43 13.54 15.45 2.28
N TYR A 44 14.08 14.22 2.22
CA TYR A 44 15.41 13.94 2.77
C TYR A 44 16.54 14.68 2.03
N GLY A 45 16.44 14.82 0.70
CA GLY A 45 17.37 15.63 -0.09
C GLY A 45 17.34 17.09 0.34
N GLU A 46 16.16 17.69 0.40
CA GLU A 46 15.95 19.08 0.85
C GLU A 46 16.42 19.27 2.30
N ALA A 47 16.13 18.30 3.19
CA ALA A 47 16.57 18.35 4.58
C ALA A 47 18.09 18.36 4.71
N LYS A 48 18.78 17.59 3.85
CA LYS A 48 20.24 17.56 3.79
C LYS A 48 20.79 18.91 3.33
N GLU A 49 20.25 19.48 2.26
CA GLU A 49 20.65 20.79 1.77
C GLU A 49 20.44 21.89 2.83
N ALA A 50 19.29 21.89 3.52
CA ALA A 50 19.01 22.82 4.61
C ALA A 50 19.99 22.64 5.79
N ALA A 51 20.34 21.40 6.15
CA ALA A 51 21.33 21.13 7.19
C ALA A 51 22.72 21.64 6.81
N GLU A 52 23.15 21.43 5.56
CA GLU A 52 24.44 21.91 5.03
C GLU A 52 24.53 23.44 5.04
N GLN A 53 23.39 24.13 4.89
CA GLN A 53 23.29 25.59 4.98
C GLN A 53 23.18 26.10 6.44
N GLY A 54 23.08 25.20 7.43
CA GLY A 54 22.92 25.55 8.85
C GLY A 54 21.47 25.82 9.27
N HIS A 55 20.48 25.55 8.42
CA HIS A 55 19.06 25.75 8.68
C HIS A 55 18.49 24.54 9.46
N VAL A 56 18.91 24.39 10.72
CA VAL A 56 18.62 23.19 11.52
C VAL A 56 17.12 22.97 11.75
N ALA A 57 16.35 24.03 12.02
CA ALA A 57 14.91 23.92 12.26
C ALA A 57 14.14 23.47 11.01
N GLU A 58 14.50 24.03 9.85
CA GLU A 58 13.91 23.68 8.55
C GLU A 58 14.25 22.25 8.16
N SER A 59 15.53 21.86 8.30
CA SER A 59 15.97 20.48 8.09
C SER A 59 15.18 19.49 8.96
N GLY A 60 14.99 19.80 10.24
CA GLY A 60 14.18 18.99 11.15
C GLY A 60 12.73 18.86 10.69
N ALA A 61 12.10 19.94 10.24
CA ALA A 61 10.74 19.92 9.72
C ALA A 61 10.62 19.03 8.46
N LEU A 62 11.59 19.11 7.54
CA LEU A 62 11.65 18.31 6.32
C LEU A 62 11.85 16.82 6.64
N ILE A 63 12.68 16.47 7.63
CA ILE A 63 12.85 15.08 8.09
C ILE A 63 11.51 14.52 8.61
N LEU A 64 10.77 15.28 9.41
CA LEU A 64 9.46 14.85 9.92
C LEU A 64 8.45 14.63 8.78
N GLN A 65 8.49 15.47 7.76
CA GLN A 65 7.66 15.29 6.56
C GLN A 65 8.05 14.02 5.79
N ALA A 66 9.35 13.76 5.61
CA ALA A 66 9.84 12.54 4.97
C ALA A 66 9.37 11.28 5.72
N LEU A 67 9.50 11.27 7.05
CA LEU A 67 9.04 10.16 7.91
C LEU A 67 7.53 9.93 7.82
N ASP A 68 6.72 10.99 7.69
CA ASP A 68 5.27 10.82 7.49
C ASP A 68 4.96 10.14 6.14
N GLN A 69 5.72 10.44 5.09
CA GLN A 69 5.59 9.75 3.81
C GLN A 69 6.01 8.28 3.90
N GLU A 70 7.09 7.95 4.61
CA GLU A 70 7.48 6.56 4.85
C GLU A 70 6.42 5.79 5.66
N ARG A 71 5.86 6.42 6.69
CA ARG A 71 4.73 5.86 7.47
C ARG A 71 3.53 5.57 6.57
N ARG A 72 3.18 6.49 5.66
CA ARG A 72 2.10 6.29 4.68
C ARG A 72 2.43 5.16 3.72
N ALA A 73 3.65 5.10 3.20
CA ALA A 73 4.10 4.00 2.34
C ALA A 73 3.99 2.63 3.04
N GLY A 74 4.30 2.56 4.34
CA GLY A 74 4.12 1.35 5.16
C GLY A 74 2.66 0.98 5.42
N GLY A 75 1.77 1.97 5.47
CA GLY A 75 0.32 1.76 5.59
C GLY A 75 -0.38 1.37 4.28
N VAL A 76 0.29 1.52 3.14
CA VAL A 76 -0.25 1.13 1.83
C VAL A 76 -0.03 -0.36 1.61
N GLY A 77 -1.09 -1.15 1.79
CA GLY A 77 -1.09 -2.60 1.58
C GLY A 77 -2.41 -3.25 1.99
N PRO A 78 -2.57 -4.57 1.75
CA PRO A 78 -3.75 -5.30 2.19
C PRO A 78 -3.88 -5.19 3.71
N GLN A 79 -4.94 -4.54 4.18
CA GLN A 79 -5.20 -4.44 5.62
C GLN A 79 -5.69 -5.80 6.13
N VAL A 80 -4.81 -6.51 6.85
CA VAL A 80 -5.19 -7.76 7.51
C VAL A 80 -5.99 -7.40 8.76
N MET A 81 -7.31 -7.35 8.63
CA MET A 81 -8.23 -7.25 9.75
C MET A 81 -8.08 -8.52 10.60
N GLN A 82 -7.37 -8.42 11.73
CA GLN A 82 -7.36 -9.45 12.76
C GLN A 82 -8.73 -9.43 13.44
N LEU A 83 -9.70 -10.14 12.88
CA LEU A 83 -11.00 -10.33 13.50
C LEU A 83 -10.78 -11.08 14.81
N ILE A 84 -11.05 -10.41 15.94
CA ILE A 84 -11.08 -11.08 17.24
C ILE A 84 -12.23 -12.07 17.20
N LYS A 85 -11.92 -13.37 17.32
CA LYS A 85 -12.96 -14.39 17.41
C LYS A 85 -13.71 -14.23 18.75
N PRO A 86 -15.05 -14.17 18.77
CA PRO A 86 -15.80 -14.12 20.01
C PRO A 86 -15.59 -15.41 20.79
N ARG A 87 -15.38 -15.30 22.10
CA ARG A 87 -15.33 -16.46 23.01
C ARG A 87 -16.76 -16.87 23.33
N ALA A 88 -17.26 -17.90 22.65
CA ALA A 88 -18.44 -18.66 23.04
C ALA A 88 -17.98 -20.02 23.57
#